data_AF-A0A945AI33-F1
#
_entry.id   AF-A0A945AI33-F1
#
_cell.length_a   1.000
_cell.length_b   1.000
_cell.length_c   1.000
_cell.angle_alpha   90.00
_cell.angle_beta   90.00
_cell.angle_gamma   90.00
#
_symmetry.space_group_name_H-M   'P 1'
#
loop_
_entity.id
_entity.type
_entity.pdbx_description
1 polymer ?
#
loop_
_entity_poly.entity_id
_entity_poly.type
_entity_poly.pdbx_seq_one_letter_code
_entity_poly.pdbx_strand_id
1 'polypeptide(L)'
;MAERKKIAAIVTAYYPRSHADVVITKFLKGIPTDDGLLPPEIDIVSMYLDQVHERDMGVEIAKEFGVPMYESIPQTLTLGGKELAVDGVLIIGEHGDYAWNEKEQHMYPRKFFFEQVCGVFATSGRSVPVFTDKHLSYNWHDAKWMYDRAQELNVPFMAGSSVPLAWRKPWVEYDLGVEIDDALSMSYGGLDSYGFHALEALQCMVERRKGGETGIVAVKCLEGQAVWDSDEWSRNLFDAAAKNIESKEDGDVKDLCENPALFVMEYADGLKTTTL
;
A
#
# COMPACT_ATOMS: atom_id res chain seq x y z
N MET A 1 17.43 -29.10 0.13
CA MET A 1 16.82 -27.80 0.44
C MET A 1 15.58 -27.69 -0.42
N ALA A 2 14.47 -27.17 0.09
CA ALA A 2 13.28 -26.95 -0.73
C ALA A 2 13.61 -25.95 -1.85
N GLU A 3 12.99 -26.11 -3.02
CA GLU A 3 13.14 -25.15 -4.13
C GLU A 3 12.57 -23.80 -3.70
N ARG A 4 13.36 -22.72 -3.86
CA ARG A 4 12.92 -21.35 -3.55
C ARG A 4 11.82 -20.94 -4.52
N LYS A 5 10.85 -20.16 -4.01
CA LYS A 5 9.71 -19.71 -4.81
C LYS A 5 10.16 -18.70 -5.86
N LYS A 6 9.67 -18.86 -7.09
CA LYS A 6 9.98 -18.03 -8.25
C LYS A 6 8.99 -16.88 -8.35
N ILE A 7 9.47 -15.64 -8.29
CA ILE A 7 8.62 -14.45 -8.22
C ILE A 7 8.87 -13.55 -9.42
N ALA A 8 7.79 -13.10 -10.05
CA ALA A 8 7.82 -12.07 -11.08
C ALA A 8 7.71 -10.68 -10.44
N ALA A 9 8.55 -9.73 -10.85
CA ALA A 9 8.44 -8.32 -10.47
C ALA A 9 7.84 -7.50 -11.62
N ILE A 10 6.77 -6.75 -11.35
CA ILE A 10 6.12 -5.82 -12.28
C ILE A 10 6.26 -4.43 -11.69
N VAL A 11 7.00 -3.56 -12.37
CA VAL A 11 7.45 -2.28 -11.80
C VAL A 11 7.15 -1.14 -12.76
N THR A 12 6.64 -0.02 -12.25
CA THR A 12 6.46 1.21 -13.05
C THR A 12 7.81 1.88 -13.36
N ALA A 13 8.58 2.22 -12.32
CA ALA A 13 9.90 2.85 -12.42
C ALA A 13 10.82 2.38 -11.29
N TYR A 14 12.12 2.23 -11.59
CA TYR A 14 13.10 1.70 -10.63
C TYR A 14 14.34 2.59 -10.54
N TYR A 15 14.39 3.43 -9.51
CA TYR A 15 15.52 4.33 -9.23
C TYR A 15 15.83 4.40 -7.72
N PRO A 16 16.96 4.98 -7.28
CA PRO A 16 17.32 5.01 -5.86
C PRO A 16 16.25 5.63 -4.97
N ARG A 17 15.86 4.92 -3.90
CA ARG A 17 14.76 5.26 -2.96
C ARG A 17 13.35 5.24 -3.55
N SER A 18 13.17 4.73 -4.77
CA SER A 18 11.83 4.38 -5.27
C SER A 18 11.26 3.21 -4.47
N HIS A 19 9.94 3.05 -4.51
CA HIS A 19 9.27 1.87 -3.97
C HIS A 19 9.84 0.55 -4.52
N ALA A 20 10.18 0.51 -5.82
CA ALA A 20 10.83 -0.66 -6.41
C ALA A 20 12.20 -0.95 -5.77
N ASP A 21 12.98 0.07 -5.46
CA ASP A 21 14.24 -0.09 -4.74
C ASP A 21 14.02 -0.56 -3.29
N VAL A 22 13.02 -0.03 -2.60
CA VAL A 22 12.71 -0.43 -1.22
C VAL A 22 12.23 -1.88 -1.14
N VAL A 23 11.56 -2.40 -2.17
CA VAL A 23 10.98 -3.76 -2.15
C VAL A 23 11.81 -4.76 -2.95
N ILE A 24 12.00 -4.54 -4.26
CA ILE A 24 12.63 -5.52 -5.16
C ILE A 24 14.11 -5.68 -4.81
N THR A 25 14.84 -4.60 -4.50
CA THR A 25 16.26 -4.70 -4.11
C THR A 25 16.43 -5.58 -2.88
N LYS A 26 15.45 -5.61 -1.95
CA LYS A 26 15.53 -6.46 -0.74
C LYS A 26 15.34 -7.93 -1.07
N PHE A 27 14.50 -8.26 -2.02
CA PHE A 27 14.36 -9.63 -2.52
C PHE A 27 15.56 -10.09 -3.37
N LEU A 28 16.36 -9.17 -3.90
CA LEU A 28 17.60 -9.48 -4.62
C LEU A 28 18.82 -9.57 -3.68
N LYS A 29 19.00 -8.56 -2.83
CA LYS A 29 20.22 -8.36 -2.01
C LYS A 29 20.09 -8.86 -0.58
N GLY A 30 18.87 -8.97 -0.06
CA GLY A 30 18.59 -9.28 1.34
C GLY A 30 18.01 -8.08 2.10
N ILE A 31 17.46 -8.37 3.27
CA ILE A 31 16.81 -7.39 4.15
C ILE A 31 17.80 -7.02 5.27
N PRO A 32 18.24 -5.76 5.36
CA PRO A 32 19.09 -5.33 6.48
C PRO A 32 18.24 -5.27 7.76
N THR A 33 18.79 -5.80 8.85
CA THR A 33 18.21 -5.81 10.19
C THR A 33 19.27 -5.41 11.22
N ASP A 34 18.87 -5.16 12.46
CA ASP A 34 19.79 -4.86 13.56
C ASP A 34 20.79 -6.01 13.82
N ASP A 35 20.38 -7.25 13.53
CA ASP A 35 21.20 -8.47 13.68
C ASP A 35 22.01 -8.83 12.41
N GLY A 36 22.00 -7.95 11.41
CA GLY A 36 22.72 -8.12 10.14
C GLY A 36 21.81 -8.31 8.94
N LEU A 37 22.33 -8.87 7.86
CA LEU A 37 21.61 -9.02 6.60
C LEU A 37 20.88 -10.37 6.56
N LEU A 38 19.55 -10.35 6.51
CA LEU A 38 18.75 -11.54 6.24
C LEU A 38 18.83 -11.86 4.74
N PRO A 39 19.27 -13.07 4.34
CA PRO A 39 19.33 -13.45 2.94
C PRO A 39 17.90 -13.61 2.37
N PRO A 40 17.69 -13.36 1.07
CA PRO A 40 16.38 -13.59 0.47
C PRO A 40 15.99 -15.08 0.50
N GLU A 41 14.71 -15.38 0.75
CA GLU A 41 14.18 -16.75 0.78
C GLU A 41 13.43 -17.13 -0.52
N ILE A 42 13.27 -16.18 -1.43
CA ILE A 42 12.59 -16.30 -2.73
C ILE A 42 13.47 -15.77 -3.87
N ASP A 43 13.26 -16.20 -5.10
CA ASP A 43 14.03 -15.73 -6.26
C ASP A 43 13.16 -14.82 -7.13
N ILE A 44 13.63 -13.59 -7.40
CA ILE A 44 13.09 -12.79 -8.50
C ILE A 44 13.61 -13.39 -9.80
N VAL A 45 12.73 -13.99 -10.60
CA VAL A 45 13.13 -14.74 -11.81
C VAL A 45 12.83 -14.01 -13.11
N SER A 46 12.08 -12.92 -13.04
CA SER A 46 11.75 -12.08 -14.19
C SER A 46 11.28 -10.72 -13.74
N MET A 47 11.48 -9.73 -14.62
CA MET A 47 11.03 -8.37 -14.35
C MET A 47 10.39 -7.72 -15.59
N TYR A 48 9.30 -6.98 -15.36
CA TYR A 48 8.77 -5.99 -16.28
C TYR A 48 9.02 -4.61 -15.69
N LEU A 49 9.55 -3.69 -16.50
CA LEU A 49 9.77 -2.29 -16.14
C LEU A 49 9.06 -1.42 -17.18
N ASP A 50 8.02 -0.72 -16.77
CA ASP A 50 7.19 0.10 -17.67
C ASP A 50 7.95 1.34 -18.19
N GLN A 51 8.71 1.99 -17.29
CA GLN A 51 9.43 3.22 -17.58
C GLN A 51 10.88 3.14 -17.11
N VAL A 52 11.80 3.48 -18.01
CA VAL A 52 13.22 3.67 -17.69
C VAL A 52 13.43 5.12 -17.25
N HIS A 53 13.54 5.32 -15.93
CA HIS A 53 13.78 6.64 -15.34
C HIS A 53 15.17 7.18 -15.71
N GLU A 54 15.39 8.50 -15.70
CA GLU A 54 16.72 9.11 -15.95
C GLU A 54 17.81 8.66 -14.97
N ARG A 55 17.38 8.23 -13.78
CA ARG A 55 18.19 7.67 -12.69
C ARG A 55 17.91 6.18 -12.49
N ASP A 56 17.53 5.49 -13.57
CA ASP A 56 17.24 4.06 -13.52
C ASP A 56 18.40 3.29 -12.88
N MET A 57 18.03 2.36 -12.02
CA MET A 57 18.92 1.33 -11.51
C MET A 57 18.37 -0.08 -11.78
N GLY A 58 17.13 -0.19 -12.27
CA GLY A 58 16.45 -1.46 -12.49
C GLY A 58 17.12 -2.31 -13.56
N VAL A 59 17.57 -1.70 -14.65
CA VAL A 59 18.23 -2.44 -15.73
C VAL A 59 19.58 -3.00 -15.28
N GLU A 60 20.37 -2.20 -14.58
CA GLU A 60 21.69 -2.62 -14.11
C GLU A 60 21.58 -3.70 -13.02
N ILE A 61 20.67 -3.54 -12.04
CA ILE A 61 20.49 -4.54 -10.99
C ILE A 61 19.92 -5.86 -11.54
N ALA A 62 19.01 -5.81 -12.52
CA ALA A 62 18.52 -7.03 -13.16
C ALA A 62 19.67 -7.79 -13.84
N LYS A 63 20.56 -7.08 -14.53
CA LYS A 63 21.76 -7.67 -15.14
C LYS A 63 22.74 -8.22 -14.08
N GLU A 64 22.98 -7.49 -12.99
CA GLU A 64 23.84 -7.91 -11.87
C GLU A 64 23.38 -9.27 -11.30
N PHE A 65 22.07 -9.46 -11.15
CA PHE A 65 21.48 -10.68 -10.57
C PHE A 65 21.04 -11.72 -11.60
N GLY A 66 21.26 -11.48 -12.89
CA GLY A 66 20.84 -12.41 -13.95
C GLY A 66 19.32 -12.56 -14.10
N VAL A 67 18.56 -11.53 -13.72
CA VAL A 67 17.10 -11.50 -13.85
C VAL A 67 16.73 -11.05 -15.28
N PRO A 68 16.11 -11.90 -16.11
CA PRO A 68 15.65 -11.49 -17.43
C PRO A 68 14.54 -10.44 -17.34
N MET A 69 14.64 -9.41 -18.18
CA MET A 69 13.60 -8.42 -18.37
C MET A 69 12.79 -8.73 -19.63
N TYR A 70 11.47 -8.57 -19.55
CA TYR A 70 10.56 -8.76 -20.69
C TYR A 70 9.78 -7.49 -20.99
N GLU A 71 9.34 -7.36 -22.25
CA GLU A 71 8.61 -6.20 -22.75
C GLU A 71 7.10 -6.25 -22.43
N SER A 72 6.62 -7.34 -21.83
CA SER A 72 5.22 -7.49 -21.46
C SER A 72 5.04 -8.30 -20.18
N ILE A 73 4.03 -7.93 -19.40
CA ILE A 73 3.64 -8.65 -18.18
C ILE A 73 3.37 -10.15 -18.45
N PRO A 74 2.63 -10.55 -19.51
CA PRO A 74 2.46 -11.96 -19.82
C PRO A 74 3.78 -12.72 -20.00
N GLN A 75 4.74 -12.17 -20.74
CA GLN A 75 6.05 -12.82 -20.90
C GLN A 75 6.83 -12.89 -19.59
N THR A 76 6.74 -11.87 -18.74
CA THR A 76 7.34 -11.88 -17.39
C THR A 76 6.78 -13.03 -16.56
N LEU A 77 5.47 -13.29 -16.62
CA LEU A 77 4.81 -14.37 -15.88
C LEU A 77 5.09 -15.76 -16.45
N THR A 78 5.35 -15.86 -17.76
CA THR A 78 5.60 -17.14 -18.44
C THR A 78 7.08 -17.44 -18.69
N LEU A 79 7.98 -16.54 -18.27
CA LEU A 79 9.42 -16.57 -18.61
C LEU A 79 9.65 -16.67 -20.13
N GLY A 80 8.82 -15.99 -20.92
CA GLY A 80 8.81 -16.02 -22.38
C GLY A 80 8.19 -17.29 -23.00
N GLY A 81 7.74 -18.24 -22.17
CA GLY A 81 7.00 -19.43 -22.57
C GLY A 81 5.50 -19.18 -22.77
N LYS A 82 4.73 -20.27 -22.79
CA LYS A 82 3.26 -20.25 -22.96
C LYS A 82 2.49 -20.45 -21.66
N GLU A 83 3.13 -21.02 -20.64
CA GLU A 83 2.52 -21.42 -19.38
C GLU A 83 2.99 -20.53 -18.24
N LEU A 84 2.15 -20.35 -17.22
CA LEU A 84 2.50 -19.61 -16.00
C LEU A 84 3.67 -20.30 -15.27
N ALA A 85 4.82 -19.64 -15.22
CA ALA A 85 6.09 -20.22 -14.79
C ALA A 85 6.60 -19.70 -13.44
N VAL A 86 5.82 -18.83 -12.78
CA VAL A 86 6.14 -18.25 -11.47
C VAL A 86 5.22 -18.79 -10.37
N ASP A 87 5.66 -18.64 -9.13
CA ASP A 87 4.97 -19.00 -7.88
C ASP A 87 4.32 -17.79 -7.19
N GLY A 88 4.56 -16.57 -7.65
CA GLY A 88 3.98 -15.35 -7.11
C GLY A 88 4.36 -14.11 -7.92
N VAL A 89 3.66 -13.00 -7.67
CA VAL A 89 3.84 -11.74 -8.40
C VAL A 89 3.91 -10.57 -7.43
N LEU A 90 4.89 -9.69 -7.62
CA LEU A 90 4.99 -8.39 -6.97
C LEU A 90 4.64 -7.30 -7.98
N ILE A 91 3.61 -6.52 -7.68
CA ILE A 91 3.22 -5.34 -8.46
C ILE A 91 3.66 -4.10 -7.65
N ILE A 92 4.70 -3.43 -8.12
CA ILE A 92 5.16 -2.16 -7.55
C ILE A 92 4.71 -1.04 -8.47
N GLY A 93 3.46 -0.62 -8.24
CA GLY A 93 2.74 0.36 -9.05
C GLY A 93 2.88 1.79 -8.55
N GLU A 94 4.09 2.26 -8.22
CA GLU A 94 4.34 3.54 -7.55
C GLU A 94 5.54 4.24 -8.19
N HIS A 95 5.50 5.58 -8.28
CA HIS A 95 6.40 6.41 -9.10
C HIS A 95 6.30 6.16 -10.61
N GLY A 96 7.07 6.94 -11.38
CA GLY A 96 6.94 7.06 -12.83
C GLY A 96 6.21 8.34 -13.23
N ASP A 97 6.18 8.60 -14.52
CA ASP A 97 5.44 9.68 -15.15
C ASP A 97 4.05 9.18 -15.53
N TYR A 98 3.07 9.45 -14.66
CA TYR A 98 1.65 9.21 -14.93
C TYR A 98 0.86 10.50 -14.69
N ALA A 99 -0.34 10.57 -15.27
CA ALA A 99 -1.16 11.76 -15.14
C ALA A 99 -1.84 11.84 -13.75
N TRP A 100 -2.18 13.06 -13.36
CA TRP A 100 -2.96 13.35 -12.16
C TRP A 100 -4.41 13.65 -12.53
N ASN A 101 -5.36 13.32 -11.66
CA ASN A 101 -6.76 13.69 -11.83
C ASN A 101 -7.11 14.98 -11.07
N GLU A 102 -8.36 15.43 -11.18
CA GLU A 102 -8.88 16.63 -10.51
C GLU A 102 -8.96 16.54 -8.97
N LYS A 103 -8.77 15.34 -8.42
CA LYS A 103 -8.72 15.06 -6.98
C LYS A 103 -7.29 14.93 -6.46
N GLU A 104 -6.31 15.36 -7.26
CA GLU A 104 -4.88 15.28 -6.95
C GLU A 104 -4.42 13.84 -6.68
N GLN A 105 -5.03 12.86 -7.35
CA GLN A 105 -4.61 11.48 -7.28
C GLN A 105 -3.73 11.16 -8.47
N HIS A 106 -2.62 10.47 -8.22
CA HIS A 106 -1.73 10.04 -9.28
C HIS A 106 -2.31 8.76 -9.89
N MET A 107 -2.55 8.76 -11.21
CA MET A 107 -3.25 7.67 -11.89
C MET A 107 -2.33 6.50 -12.20
N TYR A 108 -1.73 5.92 -11.16
CA TYR A 108 -0.84 4.77 -11.27
C TYR A 108 -1.55 3.55 -11.88
N PRO A 109 -0.85 2.76 -12.73
CA PRO A 109 -1.47 1.73 -13.56
C PRO A 109 -1.73 0.41 -12.81
N ARG A 110 -1.96 0.43 -11.49
CA ARG A 110 -2.11 -0.76 -10.64
C ARG A 110 -3.17 -1.73 -11.16
N LYS A 111 -4.37 -1.21 -11.51
CA LYS A 111 -5.44 -2.01 -12.11
C LYS A 111 -5.04 -2.60 -13.46
N PHE A 112 -4.37 -1.82 -14.31
CA PHE A 112 -3.93 -2.27 -15.63
C PHE A 112 -2.92 -3.41 -15.51
N PHE A 113 -1.92 -3.29 -14.63
CA PHE A 113 -0.95 -4.35 -14.37
C PHE A 113 -1.62 -5.62 -13.80
N PHE A 114 -2.51 -5.45 -12.82
CA PHE A 114 -3.25 -6.56 -12.24
C PHE A 114 -4.16 -7.26 -13.25
N GLU A 115 -4.76 -6.52 -14.19
CA GLU A 115 -5.58 -7.06 -15.26
C GLU A 115 -4.77 -7.97 -16.20
N GLN A 116 -3.55 -7.56 -16.58
CA GLN A 116 -2.65 -8.40 -17.38
C GLN A 116 -2.27 -9.69 -16.65
N VAL A 117 -1.98 -9.60 -15.34
CA VAL A 117 -1.71 -10.77 -14.48
C VAL A 117 -2.90 -11.72 -14.46
N CYS A 118 -4.11 -11.19 -14.23
CA CYS A 118 -5.34 -11.97 -14.22
C CYS A 118 -5.66 -12.59 -15.58
N GLY A 119 -5.25 -11.94 -16.68
CA GLY A 119 -5.33 -12.51 -18.03
C GLY A 119 -4.55 -13.82 -18.15
N VAL A 120 -3.31 -13.84 -17.68
CA VAL A 120 -2.46 -15.05 -17.67
C VAL A 120 -3.04 -16.14 -16.76
N PHE A 121 -3.55 -15.77 -15.57
CA PHE A 121 -4.16 -16.72 -14.65
C PHE A 121 -5.39 -17.40 -15.24
N ALA A 122 -6.26 -16.62 -15.89
CA ALA A 122 -7.45 -17.14 -16.55
C ALA A 122 -7.11 -18.12 -17.68
N THR A 123 -6.08 -17.83 -18.48
CA THR A 123 -5.68 -18.72 -19.58
C THR A 123 -4.91 -19.95 -19.11
N SER A 124 -4.17 -19.86 -18.01
CA SER A 124 -3.41 -20.99 -17.45
C SER A 124 -4.25 -21.90 -16.54
N GLY A 125 -5.44 -21.45 -16.12
CA GLY A 125 -6.28 -22.18 -15.16
C GLY A 125 -5.69 -22.26 -13.76
N ARG A 126 -4.67 -21.44 -13.46
CA ARG A 126 -3.95 -21.41 -12.19
C ARG A 126 -3.66 -19.98 -11.76
N SER A 127 -3.97 -19.67 -10.51
CA SER A 127 -3.61 -18.42 -9.86
C SER A 127 -2.44 -18.64 -8.89
N VAL A 128 -1.62 -17.60 -8.71
CA VAL A 128 -0.57 -17.55 -7.67
C VAL A 128 -0.79 -16.32 -6.78
N PRO A 129 -0.18 -16.27 -5.58
CA PRO A 129 -0.24 -15.09 -4.75
C PRO A 129 0.24 -13.83 -5.48
N VAL A 130 -0.49 -12.73 -5.29
CA VAL A 130 -0.14 -11.40 -5.81
C VAL A 130 -0.07 -10.44 -4.65
N PHE A 131 1.04 -9.69 -4.57
CA PHE A 131 1.14 -8.53 -3.71
C PHE A 131 1.14 -7.27 -4.60
N THR A 132 0.24 -6.33 -4.33
CA THR A 132 0.29 -4.98 -4.91
C THR A 132 0.70 -4.00 -3.83
N ASP A 133 1.74 -3.23 -4.10
CA ASP A 133 2.18 -2.19 -3.19
C ASP A 133 1.12 -1.07 -3.10
N LYS A 134 0.84 -0.62 -1.87
CA LYS A 134 -0.15 0.42 -1.52
C LYS A 134 -1.62 -0.03 -1.71
N HIS A 135 -2.54 0.93 -1.73
CA HIS A 135 -3.94 0.71 -2.02
C HIS A 135 -4.16 0.16 -3.44
N LEU A 136 -5.29 -0.51 -3.68
CA LEU A 136 -5.59 -1.22 -4.93
C LEU A 136 -5.57 -0.31 -6.17
N SER A 137 -6.36 0.76 -6.14
CA SER A 137 -6.43 1.76 -7.21
C SER A 137 -6.86 3.10 -6.63
N TYR A 138 -6.56 4.18 -7.34
CA TYR A 138 -6.92 5.54 -6.95
C TYR A 138 -8.43 5.79 -6.99
N ASN A 139 -9.21 4.95 -7.69
CA ASN A 139 -10.68 5.07 -7.74
C ASN A 139 -11.40 3.78 -7.32
N TRP A 140 -12.61 3.94 -6.79
CA TRP A 140 -13.43 2.85 -6.27
C TRP A 140 -13.79 1.80 -7.31
N HIS A 141 -14.14 2.21 -8.53
CA HIS A 141 -14.58 1.28 -9.57
C HIS A 141 -13.48 0.29 -9.94
N ASP A 142 -12.25 0.77 -10.11
CA ASP A 142 -11.09 -0.06 -10.41
C ASP A 142 -10.67 -0.90 -9.20
N ALA A 143 -10.65 -0.33 -7.99
CA ALA A 143 -10.34 -1.07 -6.78
C ALA A 143 -11.33 -2.23 -6.55
N LYS A 144 -12.62 -1.97 -6.74
CA LYS A 144 -13.66 -3.00 -6.66
C LYS A 144 -13.49 -4.03 -7.77
N TRP A 145 -13.19 -3.62 -8.99
CA TRP A 145 -12.93 -4.55 -10.10
C TRP A 145 -11.76 -5.49 -9.78
N MET A 146 -10.66 -4.95 -9.23
CA MET A 146 -9.50 -5.76 -8.83
C MET A 146 -9.87 -6.78 -7.76
N TYR A 147 -10.64 -6.37 -6.74
CA TYR A 147 -11.14 -7.27 -5.70
C TYR A 147 -12.04 -8.37 -6.29
N ASP A 148 -13.07 -8.00 -7.05
CA ASP A 148 -14.02 -8.94 -7.64
C ASP A 148 -13.30 -9.94 -8.55
N ARG A 149 -12.34 -9.47 -9.35
CA ARG A 149 -11.55 -10.31 -10.25
C ARG A 149 -10.63 -11.26 -9.49
N ALA A 150 -10.01 -10.80 -8.39
CA ALA A 150 -9.22 -11.65 -7.51
C ALA A 150 -10.08 -12.78 -6.92
N GLN A 151 -11.30 -12.47 -6.48
CA GLN A 151 -12.27 -13.46 -5.98
C GLN A 151 -12.66 -14.47 -7.07
N GLU A 152 -13.02 -14.00 -8.26
CA GLU A 152 -13.41 -14.87 -9.39
C GLU A 152 -12.32 -15.89 -9.75
N LEU A 153 -11.06 -15.44 -9.74
CA LEU A 153 -9.91 -16.27 -10.09
C LEU A 153 -9.26 -16.97 -8.88
N ASN A 154 -9.81 -16.83 -7.68
CA ASN A 154 -9.23 -17.35 -6.44
C ASN A 154 -7.76 -16.95 -6.24
N VAL A 155 -7.43 -15.69 -6.51
CA VAL A 155 -6.09 -15.13 -6.32
C VAL A 155 -5.88 -14.85 -4.82
N PRO A 156 -4.83 -15.41 -4.19
CA PRO A 156 -4.39 -14.95 -2.88
C PRO A 156 -3.82 -13.54 -3.03
N PHE A 157 -4.63 -12.52 -2.72
CA PHE A 157 -4.32 -11.14 -3.06
C PHE A 157 -4.09 -10.30 -1.80
N MET A 158 -2.94 -9.64 -1.74
CA MET A 158 -2.58 -8.71 -0.67
C MET A 158 -2.27 -7.33 -1.26
N ALA A 159 -2.76 -6.30 -0.59
CA ALA A 159 -2.52 -4.90 -0.86
C ALA A 159 -2.45 -4.15 0.47
N GLY A 160 -1.92 -2.93 0.44
CA GLY A 160 -1.92 -2.02 1.57
C GLY A 160 -0.55 -1.40 1.81
N SER A 161 -0.49 -0.53 2.81
CA SER A 161 0.76 0.04 3.26
C SER A 161 1.53 -0.83 4.23
N SER A 162 2.79 -0.46 4.44
CA SER A 162 3.62 -0.99 5.50
C SER A 162 3.29 -0.44 6.89
N VAL A 163 2.45 0.60 7.01
CA VAL A 163 2.20 1.31 8.28
C VAL A 163 1.56 0.42 9.35
N PRO A 164 0.61 -0.48 9.04
CA PRO A 164 0.13 -1.47 10.00
C PRO A 164 1.22 -2.36 10.62
N LEU A 165 2.35 -2.51 9.94
CA LEU A 165 3.50 -3.33 10.34
C LEU A 165 4.69 -2.48 10.84
N ALA A 166 4.56 -1.16 10.85
CA ALA A 166 5.63 -0.26 11.25
C ALA A 166 5.88 -0.33 12.77
N TRP A 167 7.11 0.01 13.15
CA TRP A 167 7.46 0.19 14.56
C TRP A 167 6.69 1.36 15.14
N ARG A 168 6.20 1.19 16.37
CA ARG A 168 5.38 2.19 17.07
C ARG A 168 6.17 2.85 18.18
N LYS A 169 6.00 4.16 18.33
CA LYS A 169 6.65 4.96 19.38
C LYS A 169 5.64 5.97 19.98
N PRO A 170 5.26 5.85 21.26
CA PRO A 170 5.57 4.74 22.17
C PRO A 170 5.04 3.40 21.63
N TRP A 171 5.63 2.29 22.07
CA TRP A 171 5.12 0.97 21.69
C TRP A 171 3.72 0.78 22.27
N VAL A 172 2.76 0.48 21.39
CA VAL A 172 1.38 0.16 21.76
C VAL A 172 0.85 -0.88 20.79
N GLU A 173 0.23 -1.93 21.34
CA GLU A 173 -0.58 -2.87 20.59
C GLU A 173 -1.73 -3.26 21.49
N TYR A 174 -2.97 -3.06 21.03
CA TYR A 174 -4.14 -3.39 21.85
C TYR A 174 -4.30 -4.90 21.99
N ASP A 175 -4.81 -5.39 23.11
CA ASP A 175 -5.23 -6.78 23.18
C ASP A 175 -6.43 -7.03 22.25
N LEU A 176 -6.54 -8.24 21.70
CA LEU A 176 -7.73 -8.62 20.95
C LEU A 176 -8.95 -8.61 21.88
N GLY A 177 -10.04 -7.99 21.44
CA GLY A 177 -11.26 -7.87 22.22
C GLY A 177 -11.25 -6.68 23.19
N VAL A 178 -10.32 -5.74 23.06
CA VAL A 178 -10.36 -4.49 23.83
C VAL A 178 -11.65 -3.70 23.54
N GLU A 179 -12.13 -2.94 24.50
CA GLU A 179 -13.25 -2.00 24.27
C GLU A 179 -12.65 -0.67 23.76
N ILE A 180 -13.24 -0.10 22.71
CA ILE A 180 -12.83 1.19 22.12
C ILE A 180 -14.09 2.02 21.90
N ASP A 181 -14.17 3.17 22.54
CA ASP A 181 -15.32 4.09 22.44
C ASP A 181 -15.15 5.12 21.31
N ASP A 182 -13.92 5.56 21.06
CA ASP A 182 -13.56 6.60 20.09
C ASP A 182 -12.10 6.41 19.66
N ALA A 183 -11.76 6.81 18.43
CA ALA A 183 -10.40 6.72 17.91
C ALA A 183 -10.10 7.82 16.89
N LEU A 184 -8.91 8.39 17.01
CA LEU A 184 -8.41 9.43 16.11
C LEU A 184 -7.00 9.09 15.64
N SER A 185 -6.76 9.18 14.32
CA SER A 185 -5.41 9.26 13.75
C SER A 185 -5.17 10.63 13.14
N MET A 186 -3.89 11.00 13.04
CA MET A 186 -3.47 12.23 12.38
C MET A 186 -2.28 11.98 11.46
N SER A 187 -2.24 12.67 10.33
CA SER A 187 -1.12 12.62 9.38
C SER A 187 -0.88 13.98 8.72
N TYR A 188 0.12 14.02 7.86
CA TYR A 188 0.46 15.17 7.02
C TYR A 188 0.56 14.71 5.56
N GLY A 189 0.59 15.66 4.62
CA GLY A 189 0.76 15.39 3.19
C GLY A 189 -0.55 15.21 2.43
N GLY A 190 -0.45 14.84 1.15
CA GLY A 190 -1.61 14.72 0.27
C GLY A 190 -2.49 13.51 0.63
N LEU A 191 -3.79 13.61 0.35
CA LEU A 191 -4.79 12.60 0.73
C LEU A 191 -4.49 11.21 0.14
N ASP A 192 -4.07 11.17 -1.14
CA ASP A 192 -3.79 9.91 -1.84
C ASP A 192 -2.45 9.27 -1.42
N SER A 193 -1.46 10.10 -1.07
CA SER A 193 -0.10 9.65 -0.74
C SER A 193 0.08 9.30 0.73
N TYR A 194 -0.50 10.09 1.64
CA TYR A 194 -0.37 9.92 3.09
C TYR A 194 -1.71 9.77 3.82
N GLY A 195 -2.80 10.31 3.30
CA GLY A 195 -4.12 10.18 3.95
C GLY A 195 -4.53 8.72 4.15
N PHE A 196 -4.35 7.86 3.13
CA PHE A 196 -4.68 6.44 3.27
C PHE A 196 -3.78 5.69 4.28
N HIS A 197 -2.52 6.13 4.47
CA HIS A 197 -1.65 5.58 5.51
C HIS A 197 -2.21 5.82 6.91
N ALA A 198 -2.77 7.01 7.12
CA ALA A 198 -3.39 7.39 8.39
C ALA A 198 -4.67 6.59 8.66
N LEU A 199 -5.43 6.29 7.61
CA LEU A 199 -6.60 5.41 7.69
C LEU A 199 -6.20 3.98 8.07
N GLU A 200 -5.20 3.39 7.40
CA GLU A 200 -4.74 2.03 7.72
C GLU A 200 -4.06 1.94 9.09
N ALA A 201 -3.34 2.99 9.51
CA ALA A 201 -2.76 3.08 10.85
C ALA A 201 -3.85 3.04 11.93
N LEU A 202 -4.96 3.75 11.71
CA LEU A 202 -6.11 3.71 12.61
C LEU A 202 -6.80 2.35 12.57
N GLN A 203 -7.09 1.86 11.36
CA GLN A 203 -7.85 0.63 11.15
C GLN A 203 -7.16 -0.57 11.81
N CYS A 204 -5.85 -0.73 11.65
CA CYS A 204 -5.14 -1.86 12.26
C CYS A 204 -5.19 -1.88 13.79
N MET A 205 -5.44 -0.72 14.43
CA MET A 205 -5.63 -0.62 15.87
C MET A 205 -7.09 -0.87 16.26
N VAL A 206 -8.05 -0.23 15.59
CA VAL A 206 -9.46 -0.32 16.00
C VAL A 206 -10.13 -1.64 15.64
N GLU A 207 -9.64 -2.38 14.65
CA GLU A 207 -10.18 -3.70 14.30
C GLU A 207 -9.85 -4.76 15.35
N ARG A 208 -8.94 -4.46 16.28
CA ARG A 208 -8.65 -5.33 17.44
C ARG A 208 -9.71 -5.23 18.55
N ARG A 209 -10.68 -4.31 18.40
CA ARG A 209 -11.77 -4.15 19.37
C ARG A 209 -12.65 -5.39 19.44
N LYS A 210 -13.42 -5.51 20.51
CA LYS A 210 -14.42 -6.56 20.67
C LYS A 210 -15.46 -6.51 19.54
N GLY A 211 -15.52 -7.60 18.78
CA GLY A 211 -16.43 -7.68 17.63
C GLY A 211 -16.01 -6.82 16.44
N GLY A 212 -14.74 -6.43 16.34
CA GLY A 212 -14.19 -5.70 15.20
C GLY A 212 -14.20 -6.49 13.88
N GLU A 213 -13.55 -5.93 12.85
CA GLU A 213 -13.58 -6.40 11.46
C GLU A 213 -14.99 -6.37 10.84
N THR A 214 -15.81 -5.41 11.27
CA THR A 214 -17.22 -5.28 10.86
C THR A 214 -17.38 -4.57 9.51
N GLY A 215 -16.33 -3.88 9.06
CA GLY A 215 -16.36 -3.02 7.88
C GLY A 215 -16.94 -1.62 8.17
N ILE A 216 -16.68 -0.72 7.21
CA ILE A 216 -17.12 0.67 7.19
C ILE A 216 -18.38 0.78 6.34
N VAL A 217 -19.41 1.47 6.86
CA VAL A 217 -20.71 1.66 6.18
C VAL A 217 -20.90 3.07 5.65
N ALA A 218 -20.18 4.05 6.18
CA ALA A 218 -20.20 5.41 5.67
C ALA A 218 -18.85 6.12 5.89
N VAL A 219 -18.51 6.99 4.95
CA VAL A 219 -17.36 7.89 5.03
C VAL A 219 -17.82 9.29 4.67
N LYS A 220 -17.46 10.27 5.49
CA LYS A 220 -17.66 11.70 5.23
C LYS A 220 -16.29 12.39 5.23
N CYS A 221 -16.02 13.18 4.19
CA CYS A 221 -14.84 14.02 4.12
C CYS A 221 -15.25 15.49 4.34
N LEU A 222 -14.60 16.17 5.27
CA LEU A 222 -14.65 17.62 5.43
C LEU A 222 -13.31 18.21 5.02
N GLU A 223 -13.33 19.37 4.37
CA GLU A 223 -12.11 20.05 3.92
C GLU A 223 -12.12 21.53 4.33
N GLY A 224 -10.93 22.11 4.52
CA GLY A 224 -10.76 23.52 4.84
C GLY A 224 -11.45 23.93 6.16
N GLN A 225 -12.09 25.11 6.15
CA GLN A 225 -12.70 25.68 7.35
C GLN A 225 -13.76 24.76 8.01
N ALA A 226 -14.44 23.93 7.21
CA ALA A 226 -15.43 22.99 7.72
C ALA A 226 -14.85 21.97 8.71
N VAL A 227 -13.55 21.63 8.59
CA VAL A 227 -12.85 20.76 9.54
C VAL A 227 -12.74 21.42 10.91
N TRP A 228 -12.43 22.72 10.93
CA TRP A 228 -12.21 23.48 12.15
C TRP A 228 -13.49 23.85 12.88
N ASP A 229 -14.58 24.01 12.13
CA ASP A 229 -15.92 24.33 12.65
C ASP A 229 -16.68 23.06 13.11
N SER A 230 -16.19 21.88 12.74
CA SER A 230 -16.81 20.59 13.08
C SER A 230 -16.59 20.20 14.55
N ASP A 231 -17.63 19.59 15.14
CA ASP A 231 -17.63 18.91 16.43
C ASP A 231 -17.48 17.37 16.28
N GLU A 232 -17.27 16.87 15.06
CA GLU A 232 -17.20 15.43 14.77
C GLU A 232 -15.87 14.76 15.17
N TRP A 233 -14.90 15.52 15.69
CA TRP A 233 -13.62 14.98 16.14
C TRP A 233 -13.22 15.45 17.54
N SER A 234 -12.60 14.55 18.29
CA SER A 234 -12.23 14.78 19.69
C SER A 234 -10.95 15.60 19.82
N ARG A 235 -11.07 16.82 20.38
CA ARG A 235 -9.91 17.67 20.71
C ARG A 235 -8.97 17.01 21.70
N ASN A 236 -9.51 16.25 22.66
CA ASN A 236 -8.70 15.53 23.64
C ASN A 236 -7.85 14.44 22.99
N LEU A 237 -8.41 13.68 22.03
CA LEU A 237 -7.65 12.66 21.30
C LEU A 237 -6.61 13.29 20.37
N PHE A 238 -6.97 14.38 19.70
CA PHE A 238 -6.01 15.15 18.89
C PHE A 238 -4.84 15.66 19.74
N ASP A 239 -5.10 16.31 20.88
CA ASP A 239 -4.04 16.81 21.74
C ASP A 239 -3.16 15.69 22.28
N ALA A 240 -3.73 14.51 22.56
CA ALA A 240 -2.98 13.33 22.98
C ALA A 240 -2.07 12.79 21.87
N ALA A 241 -2.58 12.69 20.63
CA ALA A 241 -1.78 12.28 19.48
C ALA A 241 -0.68 13.31 19.15
N ALA A 242 -1.03 14.60 19.09
CA ALA A 242 -0.11 15.69 18.77
C ALA A 242 1.03 15.85 19.78
N LYS A 243 0.84 15.46 21.05
CA LYS A 243 1.91 15.45 22.07
C LYS A 243 3.01 14.42 21.80
N ASN A 244 2.72 13.38 21.01
CA ASN A 244 3.68 12.31 20.71
C ASN A 244 4.42 12.52 19.38
N ILE A 245 4.10 13.58 18.63
CA ILE A 245 4.84 13.95 17.41
C ILE A 245 6.18 14.56 17.81
N GLU A 246 7.28 13.91 17.42
CA GLU A 246 8.65 14.36 17.75
C GLU A 246 9.08 15.58 16.95
N SER A 247 8.68 15.65 15.68
CA SER A 247 9.00 16.76 14.77
C SER A 247 7.72 17.48 14.39
N LYS A 248 7.39 18.53 15.14
CA LYS A 248 6.26 19.42 14.87
C LYS A 248 6.65 20.86 15.09
N GLU A 249 5.92 21.75 14.42
CA GLU A 249 5.97 23.18 14.69
C GLU A 249 5.10 23.52 15.91
N ASP A 250 5.55 24.49 16.71
CA ASP A 250 4.75 25.02 17.82
C ASP A 250 3.76 26.05 17.26
N GLY A 251 2.49 25.96 17.67
CA GLY A 251 1.45 26.89 17.23
C GLY A 251 0.04 26.31 17.34
N ASP A 252 -0.96 27.10 16.98
CA ASP A 252 -2.32 26.59 16.77
C ASP A 252 -2.34 25.76 15.48
N VAL A 253 -2.89 24.55 15.54
CA VAL A 253 -3.02 23.68 14.36
C VAL A 253 -3.75 24.37 13.21
N LYS A 254 -4.69 25.27 13.50
CA LYS A 254 -5.42 26.03 12.48
C LYS A 254 -4.53 26.97 11.68
N ASP A 255 -3.47 27.47 12.30
CA ASP A 255 -2.48 28.34 11.67
C ASP A 255 -1.39 27.51 10.96
N LEU A 256 -1.12 26.29 11.44
CA LEU A 256 -0.09 25.40 10.91
C LEU A 256 -0.57 24.53 9.74
N CYS A 257 -1.88 24.27 9.63
CA CYS A 257 -2.46 23.40 8.61
C CYS A 257 -3.33 24.21 7.66
N GLU A 258 -2.74 24.62 6.52
CA GLU A 258 -3.41 25.45 5.51
C GLU A 258 -4.59 24.73 4.84
N ASN A 259 -4.44 23.43 4.55
CA ASN A 259 -5.41 22.62 3.82
C ASN A 259 -5.80 21.37 4.62
N PRO A 260 -6.59 21.51 5.70
CA PRO A 260 -7.01 20.38 6.52
C PRO A 260 -8.05 19.53 5.79
N ALA A 261 -8.00 18.22 6.03
CA ALA A 261 -9.03 17.27 5.62
C ALA A 261 -9.37 16.36 6.81
N LEU A 262 -10.65 16.09 7.02
CA LEU A 262 -11.11 15.18 8.08
C LEU A 262 -11.98 14.09 7.47
N PHE A 263 -11.55 12.85 7.62
CA PHE A 263 -12.36 11.67 7.33
C PHE A 263 -13.07 11.22 8.59
N VAL A 264 -14.40 11.22 8.56
CA VAL A 264 -15.24 10.60 9.59
C VAL A 264 -15.74 9.27 9.04
N MET A 265 -15.39 8.19 9.73
CA MET A 265 -15.73 6.82 9.34
C MET A 265 -16.73 6.24 10.34
N GLU A 266 -17.81 5.66 9.82
CA GLU A 266 -18.80 4.92 10.60
C GLU A 266 -18.68 3.42 10.29
N TYR A 267 -18.40 2.63 11.33
CA TYR A 267 -18.32 1.18 11.25
C TYR A 267 -19.70 0.54 11.42
N ALA A 268 -19.89 -0.66 10.87
CA ALA A 268 -21.19 -1.35 10.91
C ALA A 268 -21.68 -1.70 12.33
N ASP A 269 -20.79 -1.76 13.31
CA ASP A 269 -21.10 -1.96 14.73
C ASP A 269 -21.40 -0.65 15.49
N GLY A 270 -21.35 0.49 14.81
CA GLY A 270 -21.64 1.81 15.37
C GLY A 270 -20.41 2.56 15.90
N LEU A 271 -19.20 1.99 15.87
CA LEU A 271 -17.99 2.75 16.18
C LEU A 271 -17.84 3.90 15.18
N LYS A 272 -17.53 5.09 15.68
CA LYS A 272 -17.13 6.24 14.88
C LYS A 272 -15.67 6.54 15.14
N THR A 273 -14.93 6.80 14.07
CA THR A 273 -13.52 7.15 14.16
C THR A 273 -13.21 8.29 13.21
N THR A 274 -12.16 9.05 13.51
CA THR A 274 -11.74 10.17 12.69
C THR A 274 -10.28 10.09 12.28
N THR A 275 -9.98 10.52 11.06
CA THR A 275 -8.60 10.70 10.58
C THR A 275 -8.45 12.13 10.07
N LEU A 276 -7.49 12.85 10.67
CA LEU A 276 -7.15 14.23 10.33
C LEU A 276 -5.83 14.32 9.56
#